data_AF-A0A0F9B029-F1
#
_entry.id   AF-A0A0F9B029-F1
#
_cell.length_a   1.000
_cell.length_b   1.000
_cell.length_c   1.000
_cell.angle_alpha   90.00
_cell.angle_beta   90.00
_cell.angle_gamma   90.00
#
_symmetry.space_group_name_H-M   'P 1'
#
loop_
_entity.id
_entity.type
_entity.pdbx_description
1 polymer ?
#
loop_
_entity_poly.entity_id
_entity_poly.type
_entity_poly.pdbx_seq_one_letter_code
_entity_poly.pdbx_strand_id
1 'polypeptide(L)'
;LDFDGVLHSYTSGWQGAEVVSDPPVTGAVDFIISALEHFEVHIFSSRSNQEGGIEAMQNWLHNQFYARFYTPSGFTKEPSEFIPLFKSIKWPTKKPKAKITIDDRAITFTGVWPAIEDLKNFKPWNKK
;
A
#
# COMPACT_ATOMS: atom_id res chain seq x y z
N LEU A 1 6.38 0.42 0.41
CA LEU A 1 5.11 0.97 -0.09
C LEU A 1 4.39 1.55 1.09
N ASP A 2 3.96 2.81 0.99
CA ASP A 2 2.93 3.33 1.90
C ASP A 2 1.58 2.63 1.62
N PHE A 3 0.61 2.81 2.49
CA PHE A 3 -0.69 2.14 2.43
C PHE A 3 -1.83 3.09 2.04
N ASP A 4 -2.18 4.03 2.92
CA ASP A 4 -3.34 4.93 2.79
C ASP A 4 -3.08 6.05 1.78
N GLY A 5 -3.60 5.89 0.56
CA GLY A 5 -3.36 6.79 -0.56
C GLY A 5 -2.42 6.20 -1.62
N VAL A 6 -1.83 5.04 -1.37
CA VAL A 6 -0.95 4.33 -2.33
C VAL A 6 -1.52 2.98 -2.73
N LEU A 7 -1.81 2.11 -1.76
CA LEU A 7 -2.43 0.81 -2.01
C LEU A 7 -3.94 0.88 -1.81
N HIS A 8 -4.36 1.54 -0.74
CA HIS A 8 -5.74 1.84 -0.37
C HIS A 8 -6.12 3.22 -0.91
N SER A 9 -7.30 3.39 -1.52
CA SER A 9 -7.65 4.64 -2.23
C SER A 9 -7.82 5.85 -1.31
N TYR A 10 -8.03 5.61 -0.01
CA TYR A 10 -8.11 6.61 1.05
C TYR A 10 -9.11 7.74 0.76
N THR A 11 -10.25 7.37 0.15
CA THR A 11 -11.33 8.28 -0.20
C THR A 11 -12.16 8.71 1.01
N SER A 12 -12.27 7.84 2.02
CA SER A 12 -13.01 8.11 3.26
C SER A 12 -12.17 8.80 4.33
N GLY A 13 -10.85 8.91 4.13
CA GLY A 13 -9.92 9.48 5.11
C GLY A 13 -9.66 8.59 6.32
N TRP A 14 -8.99 9.15 7.34
CA TRP A 14 -8.61 8.42 8.55
C TRP A 14 -9.82 8.06 9.40
N GLN A 15 -9.95 6.77 9.72
CA GLN A 15 -11.03 6.23 10.54
C GLN A 15 -10.52 5.37 11.71
N GLY A 16 -9.23 5.48 12.04
CA GLY A 16 -8.56 4.62 13.01
C GLY A 16 -7.77 3.48 12.35
N ALA A 17 -6.80 2.93 13.07
CA ALA A 17 -5.81 2.00 12.52
C ALA A 17 -6.42 0.68 12.00
N GLU A 18 -7.51 0.22 12.62
CA GLU A 18 -8.17 -1.04 12.28
C GLU A 18 -9.22 -0.91 11.16
N VAL A 19 -9.63 0.32 10.83
CA VAL A 19 -10.69 0.56 9.85
C VAL A 19 -10.08 0.80 8.46
N VAL A 20 -10.23 -0.19 7.59
CA VAL A 20 -9.74 -0.19 6.20
C VAL A 20 -10.88 -0.55 5.25
N SER A 21 -11.68 0.46 4.86
CA SER A 21 -12.94 0.24 4.12
C SER A 21 -12.90 0.59 2.63
N ASP A 22 -12.07 1.57 2.22
CA ASP A 22 -11.99 1.97 0.81
C ASP A 22 -11.39 0.89 -0.11
N PRO A 23 -11.70 0.92 -1.42
CA PRO A 23 -11.14 0.00 -2.41
C PRO A 23 -9.63 0.21 -2.63
N PRO A 24 -8.95 -0.72 -3.32
CA PRO A 24 -7.57 -0.52 -3.72
C PRO A 24 -7.46 0.61 -4.74
N VAL A 25 -6.31 1.27 -4.77
CA VAL A 25 -5.89 2.08 -5.92
C VAL A 25 -5.82 1.16 -7.15
N THR A 26 -6.31 1.63 -8.30
CA THR A 26 -6.34 0.86 -9.54
C THR A 26 -4.95 0.30 -9.86
N GLY A 27 -4.85 -1.02 -10.02
CA GLY A 27 -3.59 -1.71 -10.34
C GLY A 27 -2.67 -1.97 -9.14
N ALA A 28 -3.04 -1.61 -7.91
CA ALA A 28 -2.19 -1.77 -6.73
C ALA A 28 -1.74 -3.23 -6.50
N VAL A 29 -2.66 -4.20 -6.64
CA VAL A 29 -2.35 -5.62 -6.45
C VAL A 29 -1.41 -6.14 -7.55
N ASP A 30 -1.67 -5.80 -8.81
CA ASP A 30 -0.81 -6.17 -9.94
C ASP A 30 0.60 -5.58 -9.77
N PHE A 31 0.69 -4.33 -9.33
CA PHE A 31 1.97 -3.69 -9.04
C PHE A 31 2.74 -4.43 -7.94
N ILE A 32 2.09 -4.82 -6.83
CA ILE A 32 2.75 -5.59 -5.76
C ILE A 32 3.30 -6.91 -6.32
N ILE A 33 2.50 -7.63 -7.12
CA ILE A 33 2.91 -8.92 -7.70
C ILE A 33 4.16 -8.73 -8.58
N SER A 34 4.16 -7.77 -9.49
CA SER A 34 5.34 -7.48 -10.32
C SER A 34 6.53 -6.97 -9.50
N ALA A 35 6.30 -6.18 -8.45
CA ALA A 35 7.37 -5.71 -7.57
C ALA A 35 8.05 -6.85 -6.80
N LEU A 36 7.29 -7.87 -6.39
CA LEU A 36 7.82 -9.05 -5.69
C LEU A 36 8.79 -9.89 -6.55
N GLU A 37 8.76 -9.76 -7.87
CA GLU A 37 9.73 -10.42 -8.77
C GLU A 37 11.13 -9.78 -8.72
N HIS A 38 11.24 -8.56 -8.18
CA HIS A 38 12.46 -7.75 -8.25
C HIS A 38 12.91 -7.17 -6.90
N PHE A 39 12.01 -7.11 -5.92
CA PHE A 39 12.24 -6.43 -4.65
C PHE A 39 11.72 -7.23 -3.47
N GLU A 40 12.39 -7.09 -2.31
CA GLU A 40 11.74 -7.38 -1.04
C GLU A 40 10.73 -6.24 -0.76
N VAL A 41 9.44 -6.56 -0.86
CA VAL A 41 8.37 -5.57 -0.66
C VAL A 41 8.03 -5.44 0.82
N HIS A 42 8.16 -4.21 1.33
CA HIS A 42 7.73 -3.82 2.67
C HIS A 42 6.53 -2.89 2.56
N ILE A 43 5.44 -3.17 3.28
CA ILE A 43 4.31 -2.27 3.46
C ILE A 43 4.44 -1.61 4.82
N PHE A 44 4.61 -0.28 4.83
CA PHE A 44 4.85 0.51 6.04
C PHE A 44 3.96 1.74 6.02
N SER A 45 3.16 1.93 7.06
CA SER A 45 2.17 3.00 7.19
C SER A 45 2.16 3.55 8.62
N SER A 46 1.49 4.69 8.82
CA SER A 46 1.12 5.19 10.15
C SER A 46 0.29 4.18 10.96
N ARG A 47 -0.34 3.20 10.30
CA ARG A 47 -1.02 2.07 10.95
C ARG A 47 -0.05 1.06 11.55
N SER A 48 1.17 0.94 11.01
CA SER A 48 2.11 -0.15 11.36
C SER A 48 2.60 -0.13 12.81
N ASN A 49 2.48 0.98 13.52
CA ASN A 49 2.88 1.12 14.93
C ASN A 49 1.68 1.20 15.88
N GLN A 50 0.45 1.07 15.38
CA GLN A 50 -0.77 1.10 16.16
C GLN A 50 -1.27 -0.34 16.35
N GLU A 51 -1.88 -0.59 17.51
CA GLU A 51 -2.51 -1.88 17.81
C GLU A 51 -3.54 -2.22 16.73
N GLY A 52 -3.55 -3.47 16.26
CA GLY A 52 -4.45 -3.98 15.22
C GLY A 52 -4.18 -3.44 13.80
N GLY A 53 -3.30 -2.45 13.62
CA GLY A 53 -3.11 -1.77 12.34
C GLY A 53 -2.45 -2.66 11.28
N ILE A 54 -1.49 -3.49 11.66
CA ILE A 54 -0.86 -4.45 10.73
C ILE A 54 -1.86 -5.53 10.32
N GLU A 55 -2.60 -6.09 11.29
CA GLU A 55 -3.61 -7.12 11.06
C GLU A 55 -4.70 -6.61 10.11
N ALA A 56 -5.17 -5.38 10.31
CA ALA A 56 -6.17 -4.77 9.43
C ALA A 56 -5.67 -4.61 7.99
N MET A 57 -4.44 -4.11 7.79
CA MET A 57 -3.85 -3.99 6.45
C MET A 57 -3.63 -5.36 5.79
N GLN A 58 -3.18 -6.36 6.55
CA GLN A 58 -2.99 -7.74 6.07
C GLN A 58 -4.31 -8.36 5.63
N ASN A 59 -5.36 -8.28 6.47
CA ASN A 59 -6.68 -8.82 6.16
C ASN A 59 -7.29 -8.15 4.93
N TRP A 60 -7.19 -6.83 4.84
CA TRP A 60 -7.65 -6.09 3.67
C TRP A 60 -6.89 -6.52 2.40
N LEU A 61 -5.56 -6.56 2.44
CA LEU A 61 -4.76 -6.90 1.27
C LEU A 61 -4.97 -8.36 0.83
N HIS A 62 -5.12 -9.28 1.78
CA HIS A 62 -5.47 -10.66 1.52
C HIS A 62 -6.79 -10.74 0.70
N ASN A 63 -7.81 -10.02 1.12
CA ASN A 63 -9.09 -9.96 0.38
C ASN A 63 -8.90 -9.37 -1.02
N GLN A 64 -8.03 -8.36 -1.19
CA GLN A 64 -7.75 -7.81 -2.52
C GLN A 64 -7.02 -8.81 -3.44
N PHE A 65 -6.11 -9.62 -2.90
CA PHE A 65 -5.48 -10.71 -3.68
C PHE A 65 -6.52 -11.73 -4.14
N TYR A 66 -7.42 -12.16 -3.25
CA TYR A 66 -8.51 -13.08 -3.61
C TYR A 66 -9.41 -12.47 -4.68
N ALA A 67 -9.87 -11.24 -4.48
CA ALA A 67 -10.73 -10.54 -5.44
C ALA A 67 -10.06 -10.37 -6.80
N ARG A 68 -8.73 -10.14 -6.85
CA ARG A 68 -7.98 -9.98 -8.09
C ARG A 68 -7.95 -11.23 -8.95
N PHE A 69 -7.86 -12.40 -8.35
CA PHE A 69 -7.76 -13.67 -9.08
C PHE A 69 -9.10 -14.38 -9.26
N TYR A 70 -10.13 -13.99 -8.51
CA TYR A 70 -11.46 -14.60 -8.59
C TYR A 70 -12.26 -14.10 -9.80
N THR A 71 -12.97 -15.02 -10.46
CA THR A 71 -13.91 -14.76 -11.56
C THR A 71 -15.17 -15.61 -11.39
N PRO A 72 -16.26 -15.34 -12.12
CA PRO A 72 -17.45 -16.20 -12.09
C PRO A 72 -17.18 -17.67 -12.46
N SER A 73 -16.10 -17.94 -13.21
CA SER A 73 -15.70 -19.29 -13.64
C SER A 73 -14.67 -19.94 -12.70
N GLY A 74 -14.37 -19.31 -11.55
CA GLY A 74 -13.35 -19.76 -10.60
C GLY A 74 -12.12 -18.85 -10.58
N PHE A 75 -11.00 -19.35 -10.09
CA PHE A 75 -9.76 -18.57 -9.99
C PHE A 75 -8.95 -18.60 -11.29
N THR A 76 -8.47 -17.43 -11.71
CA THR A 76 -7.46 -17.30 -12.79
C THR A 76 -6.06 -17.73 -12.35
N LYS A 77 -5.83 -17.77 -11.04
CA LYS A 77 -4.63 -18.29 -10.39
C LYS A 77 -5.03 -18.91 -9.07
N GLU A 78 -4.66 -20.16 -8.83
CA GLU A 78 -5.12 -20.87 -7.63
C GLU A 78 -4.56 -20.23 -6.36
N PRO A 79 -5.28 -20.27 -5.22
CA PRO A 79 -4.79 -19.72 -3.95
C PRO A 79 -3.42 -20.24 -3.54
N SER A 80 -3.11 -21.50 -3.85
CA SER A 80 -1.79 -22.10 -3.61
C SER A 80 -0.65 -21.36 -4.32
N GLU A 81 -0.93 -20.65 -5.41
CA GLU A 81 0.09 -19.94 -6.20
C GLU A 81 0.26 -18.48 -5.78
N PHE A 82 -0.76 -17.80 -5.25
CA PHE A 82 -0.65 -16.39 -4.85
C PHE A 82 -0.54 -16.17 -3.34
N ILE A 83 -1.00 -17.12 -2.49
CA ILE A 83 -0.81 -17.04 -1.03
C ILE A 83 0.68 -16.95 -0.66
N PRO A 84 1.62 -17.72 -1.27
CA PRO A 84 3.03 -17.58 -0.97
C PRO A 84 3.58 -16.18 -1.29
N LEU A 85 3.11 -15.55 -2.37
CA LEU A 85 3.48 -14.18 -2.73
C LEU A 85 3.01 -13.20 -1.66
N PHE A 86 1.74 -13.27 -1.25
CA PHE A 86 1.22 -12.45 -0.16
C PHE A 86 2.04 -12.63 1.14
N LYS A 87 2.37 -13.88 1.51
CA LYS A 87 3.17 -14.20 2.70
C LYS A 87 4.62 -13.70 2.63
N SER A 88 5.14 -13.40 1.45
CA SER A 88 6.50 -12.87 1.29
C SER A 88 6.61 -11.38 1.64
N ILE A 89 5.48 -10.65 1.66
CA ILE A 89 5.40 -9.23 1.98
C ILE A 89 5.78 -8.98 3.45
N LYS A 90 6.62 -7.98 3.69
CA LYS A 90 7.09 -7.60 5.02
C LYS A 90 6.27 -6.43 5.59
N TRP A 91 6.09 -6.46 6.91
CA TRP A 91 5.26 -5.50 7.67
C TRP A 91 6.07 -4.87 8.80
N PRO A 92 7.03 -3.98 8.50
CA PRO A 92 7.86 -3.38 9.53
C PRO A 92 7.06 -2.46 10.45
N THR A 93 7.44 -2.38 11.73
CA THR A 93 6.87 -1.45 12.72
C THR A 93 7.66 -0.14 12.87
N LYS A 94 8.79 -0.04 12.16
CA LYS A 94 9.70 1.12 12.15
C LYS A 94 10.13 1.39 10.71
N LYS A 95 10.63 2.61 10.46
CA LYS A 95 11.09 3.03 9.12
C LYS A 95 12.12 2.02 8.57
N PRO A 96 11.83 1.33 7.45
CA PRO A 96 12.77 0.39 6.87
C PRO A 96 13.92 1.13 6.16
N LYS A 97 15.09 0.50 6.07
CA LYS A 97 16.22 0.95 5.24
C LYS A 97 15.96 0.61 3.76
N ALA A 98 14.91 1.18 3.19
CA ALA A 98 14.46 0.84 1.84
C ALA A 98 15.37 1.43 0.76
N LYS A 99 15.54 0.70 -0.35
CA LYS A 99 16.17 1.22 -1.59
C LYS A 99 15.35 2.36 -2.20
N ILE A 100 14.02 2.25 -2.14
CA ILE A 100 13.07 3.25 -2.62
C ILE A 100 11.77 3.16 -1.81
N THR A 101 11.09 4.30 -1.66
CA THR A 101 9.77 4.42 -1.03
C THR A 101 8.77 5.01 -2.02
N ILE A 102 7.56 4.47 -2.07
CA ILE A 102 6.43 5.01 -2.83
C ILE A 102 5.37 5.43 -1.80
N ASP A 103 5.01 6.70 -1.82
CA ASP A 103 4.22 7.39 -0.79
C ASP A 103 3.46 8.56 -1.46
N ASP A 104 2.18 8.74 -1.13
CA ASP A 104 1.31 9.73 -1.78
C ASP A 104 1.54 11.16 -1.29
N ARG A 105 2.28 11.33 -0.19
CA ARG A 105 2.58 12.62 0.46
C ARG A 105 4.07 12.91 0.60
N ALA A 106 4.94 12.13 -0.05
CA ALA A 106 6.38 12.38 -0.06
C ALA A 106 6.83 13.16 -1.30
N ILE A 107 7.61 14.22 -1.08
CA ILE A 107 8.37 14.91 -2.12
C ILE A 107 9.81 14.42 -2.05
N THR A 108 10.36 13.96 -3.19
CA THR A 108 11.76 13.55 -3.26
C THR A 108 12.65 14.79 -3.16
N PHE A 109 13.54 14.82 -2.17
CA PHE A 109 14.57 15.84 -2.11
C PHE A 109 15.65 15.57 -3.16
N THR A 110 15.83 16.51 -4.07
CA THR A 110 16.76 16.38 -5.22
C THR A 110 18.08 17.13 -5.01
N GLY A 111 18.34 17.63 -3.80
CA GLY A 111 19.46 18.54 -3.51
C GLY A 111 19.09 20.01 -3.53
N VAL A 112 17.86 20.34 -3.93
CA VAL A 112 17.29 21.71 -3.92
C VAL A 112 16.08 21.73 -3.01
N TRP A 113 16.01 22.74 -2.13
CA TRP A 113 14.87 22.91 -1.23
C TRP A 113 13.67 23.48 -1.99
N PRO A 114 12.47 22.88 -1.85
CA PRO A 114 11.26 23.42 -2.46
C PRO A 114 10.86 24.74 -1.79
N ALA A 115 10.13 25.59 -2.51
CA ALA A 115 9.56 26.78 -1.89
C ALA A 115 8.53 26.37 -0.83
N ILE A 116 8.47 27.10 0.28
CA ILE A 116 7.49 26.83 1.35
C ILE A 116 6.05 26.91 0.82
N GLU A 117 5.81 27.76 -0.17
CA GLU A 117 4.49 27.90 -0.78
C GLU A 117 4.09 26.64 -1.58
N ASP A 118 5.05 25.95 -2.21
CA ASP A 118 4.78 24.66 -2.88
C ASP A 118 4.38 23.59 -1.86
N LEU A 119 5.03 23.58 -0.69
CA LEU A 119 4.70 22.65 0.39
C LEU A 119 3.31 22.91 0.97
N LYS A 120 2.93 24.17 1.16
CA LYS A 120 1.58 24.55 1.66
C LYS A 120 0.48 24.18 0.67
N ASN A 121 0.76 24.31 -0.63
CA ASN A 121 -0.19 24.01 -1.69
C ASN A 121 -0.14 22.55 -2.16
N PHE A 122 0.66 21.71 -1.50
CA PHE A 122 0.77 20.30 -1.85
C PHE A 122 -0.59 19.61 -1.75
N LYS A 123 -0.92 18.84 -2.79
CA LYS A 123 -2.09 17.95 -2.82
C LYS A 123 -1.64 16.55 -3.26
N PRO A 124 -2.07 15.49 -2.56
CA PRO A 124 -1.85 14.13 -3.01
C PRO A 124 -2.56 13.90 -4.35
N TRP A 125 -2.13 12.87 -5.08
CA TRP A 125 -2.60 12.63 -6.45
C TRP A 125 -4.12 12.47 -6.57
N ASN A 126 -4.78 11.95 -5.52
CA ASN A 126 -6.23 11.73 -5.47
C ASN A 126 -7.05 12.99 -5.09
N LYS A 127 -6.41 14.15 -4.94
CA LYS A 127 -7.06 15.46 -4.65
C LYS A 127 -6.70 16.54 -5.67
N LYS A 128 -6.06 16.17 -6.78
CA LYS A 128 -5.76 17.07 -7.88
C LYS A 128 -6.98 17.36 -8.74
#